data_AF-A0A9W4H444-F1
#
_entry.id   AF-A0A9W4H444-F1
#
_cell.length_a   1.000
_cell.length_b   1.000
_cell.length_c   1.000
_cell.angle_alpha   90.00
_cell.angle_beta   90.00
_cell.angle_gamma   90.00
#
_symmetry.space_group_name_H-M   'P 1'
#
loop_
_entity.id
_entity.type
_entity.pdbx_description
1 polymer ?
#
loop_
_entity_poly.entity_id
_entity_poly.type
_entity_poly.pdbx_seq_one_letter_code
_entity_poly.pdbx_strand_id
1 'polypeptide(L)'
;MDYKIRQDRTPQERKKLTAGRAAYFQLMREGYSNKEVCRIVGINPRTGKVWGNGRNAHKGRSRSAPPVRGAASTGPSRYLRESDGIHIADGLREKASLRPIAAEFGRSPSAIGREVRRNGKLYEAGGAWAYRPHAARGRADGRRPRPKQGKIGRNPELREFVQDHLERRWSPEQISRVLRLRFPDGPEMHVVHGTIYQAPTSRVWDTPAGRLAQLLDRRLITATRPPPGCASRRWEVSPPTT
;
A
#
# COMPACT_ATOMS: atom_id res chain seq x y z
N MET A 1 9.75 -17.37 -44.82
CA MET A 1 9.40 -16.25 -43.92
C MET A 1 10.71 -15.53 -43.58
N ASP A 2 11.10 -14.59 -44.43
CA ASP A 2 12.40 -13.89 -44.33
C ASP A 2 12.38 -12.85 -43.22
N TYR A 3 13.28 -13.00 -42.24
CA TYR A 3 13.50 -12.00 -41.20
C TYR A 3 14.75 -11.18 -41.51
N LYS A 4 14.56 -9.91 -41.88
CA LYS A 4 15.68 -8.96 -42.00
C LYS A 4 16.15 -8.57 -40.60
N ILE A 5 17.30 -9.10 -40.19
CA ILE A 5 18.03 -8.66 -38.99
C ILE A 5 18.47 -7.21 -39.22
N ARG A 6 18.27 -6.34 -38.23
CA ARG A 6 18.64 -4.93 -38.30
C ARG A 6 20.16 -4.80 -38.52
N GLN A 7 20.54 -4.22 -39.66
CA GLN A 7 21.93 -3.97 -40.06
C GLN A 7 22.56 -2.82 -39.23
N ASP A 8 21.75 -1.84 -38.81
CA ASP A 8 22.24 -0.68 -38.11
C ASP A 8 21.98 -0.78 -36.59
N ARG A 9 23.05 -0.69 -35.80
CA ARG A 9 23.05 -0.72 -34.33
C ARG A 9 23.36 0.65 -33.73
N THR A 10 23.30 1.72 -34.51
CA THR A 10 23.51 3.09 -34.01
C THR A 10 22.54 3.41 -32.86
N PRO A 11 23.01 4.03 -31.76
CA PRO A 11 22.15 4.44 -30.66
C PRO A 11 21.11 5.44 -31.15
N GLN A 12 19.86 5.00 -31.22
CA GLN A 12 18.77 5.86 -31.67
C GLN A 12 18.55 6.98 -30.64
N GLU A 13 18.48 8.23 -31.10
CA GLU A 13 18.25 9.38 -30.23
C GLU A 13 16.95 9.21 -29.41
N ARG A 14 16.86 9.92 -28.27
CA ARG A 14 15.69 9.89 -27.39
C ARG A 14 14.45 10.49 -28.06
N LYS A 15 13.78 9.73 -28.93
CA LYS A 15 12.52 10.12 -29.57
C LYS A 15 11.36 9.88 -28.61
N LYS A 16 10.50 10.88 -28.41
CA LYS A 16 9.27 10.74 -27.61
C LYS A 16 8.29 9.82 -28.36
N LEU A 17 8.04 8.63 -27.83
CA LEU A 17 7.15 7.61 -28.42
C LEU A 17 5.66 7.92 -28.20
N THR A 18 5.19 9.12 -28.53
CA THR A 18 3.81 9.54 -28.24
C THR A 18 2.77 8.74 -29.04
N ALA A 19 2.99 8.55 -30.34
CA ALA A 19 2.11 7.77 -31.21
C ALA A 19 2.12 6.27 -30.87
N GLY A 20 3.31 5.69 -30.64
CA GLY A 20 3.44 4.29 -30.22
C GLY A 20 2.80 4.01 -28.86
N ARG A 21 2.80 4.99 -27.96
CA ARG A 21 2.13 4.88 -26.67
C ARG A 21 0.61 4.87 -26.79
N ALA A 22 0.02 5.66 -27.70
CA ALA A 22 -1.42 5.64 -27.96
C ALA A 22 -1.86 4.28 -28.53
N ALA A 23 -1.14 3.76 -29.53
CA ALA A 23 -1.40 2.45 -30.12
C ALA A 23 -1.27 1.30 -29.10
N TYR A 24 -0.26 1.36 -28.22
CA TYR A 24 -0.11 0.40 -27.12
C TYR A 24 -1.35 0.35 -26.21
N PHE A 25 -1.88 1.51 -25.81
CA PHE A 25 -3.04 1.55 -24.92
C PHE A 25 -4.34 1.10 -25.58
N GLN A 26 -4.49 1.33 -26.88
CA GLN A 26 -5.64 0.83 -27.62
C GLN A 26 -5.66 -0.71 -27.64
N LEU A 27 -4.56 -1.34 -28.06
CA LEU A 27 -4.46 -2.81 -28.12
C LEU A 27 -4.58 -3.47 -26.74
N MET A 28 -4.07 -2.81 -25.68
CA MET A 28 -4.26 -3.30 -24.30
C MET A 28 -5.72 -3.26 -23.84
N ARG A 29 -6.55 -2.32 -24.34
CA ARG A 29 -8.00 -2.28 -24.05
C ARG A 29 -8.79 -3.32 -24.83
N GLU A 30 -8.32 -3.65 -26.03
CA GLU A 30 -8.87 -4.72 -26.88
C GLU A 30 -8.55 -6.14 -26.33
N GLY A 31 -7.72 -6.23 -25.27
CA GLY A 31 -7.46 -7.48 -24.54
C GLY A 31 -6.21 -8.23 -24.97
N TYR A 32 -5.39 -7.67 -25.87
CA TYR A 32 -4.13 -8.29 -26.30
C TYR A 32 -3.12 -8.36 -25.15
N SER A 33 -2.29 -9.42 -25.14
CA SER A 33 -1.26 -9.57 -24.13
C SER A 33 -0.14 -8.54 -24.33
N ASN A 34 0.47 -8.07 -23.24
CA ASN A 34 1.55 -7.07 -23.29
C ASN A 34 2.70 -7.49 -24.25
N LYS A 35 3.00 -8.80 -24.34
CA LYS A 35 4.02 -9.33 -25.25
C LYS A 35 3.64 -9.16 -26.73
N GLU A 36 2.38 -9.39 -27.07
CA GLU A 36 1.84 -9.20 -28.43
C GLU A 36 1.77 -7.73 -28.79
N VAL A 37 1.25 -6.89 -27.89
CA VAL A 37 1.19 -5.45 -28.10
C VAL A 37 2.57 -4.86 -28.33
N CYS A 38 3.57 -5.26 -27.54
CA CYS A 38 4.95 -4.79 -27.72
C CYS A 38 5.53 -5.20 -29.08
N ARG A 39 5.18 -6.40 -29.59
CA ARG A 39 5.59 -6.87 -30.91
C ARG A 39 4.93 -6.06 -32.02
N ILE A 40 3.63 -5.79 -31.92
CA ILE A 40 2.86 -5.01 -32.89
C ILE A 40 3.34 -3.56 -32.95
N VAL A 41 3.56 -2.93 -31.80
CA VAL A 41 3.98 -1.52 -31.69
C VAL A 41 5.50 -1.36 -31.95
N GLY A 42 6.26 -2.46 -31.97
CA GLY A 42 7.71 -2.43 -32.20
C GLY A 42 8.52 -1.86 -31.02
N ILE A 43 8.03 -2.03 -29.79
CA ILE A 43 8.68 -1.54 -28.57
C ILE A 43 9.28 -2.68 -27.73
N ASN A 44 10.27 -2.34 -26.90
CA ASN A 44 10.85 -3.30 -25.96
C ASN A 44 9.77 -3.73 -24.93
N PRO A 45 9.62 -5.04 -24.63
CA PRO A 45 8.69 -5.53 -23.60
C PRO A 45 8.83 -4.87 -22.22
N ARG A 46 10.04 -4.43 -21.86
CA ARG A 46 10.29 -3.67 -20.63
C ARG A 46 9.63 -2.29 -20.66
N THR A 47 9.62 -1.63 -21.82
CA THR A 47 8.93 -0.36 -22.04
C THR A 47 7.41 -0.54 -21.93
N GLY A 48 6.86 -1.60 -22.52
CA GLY A 48 5.45 -1.96 -22.35
C GLY A 48 5.08 -2.23 -20.88
N LYS A 49 5.88 -3.01 -20.15
CA LYS A 49 5.70 -3.20 -18.70
C LYS A 49 5.69 -1.89 -17.91
N VAL A 50 6.57 -0.95 -18.24
CA VAL A 50 6.61 0.38 -17.61
C VAL A 50 5.37 1.21 -17.97
N TRP A 51 4.84 1.09 -19.19
CA TRP A 51 3.62 1.80 -19.59
C TRP A 51 2.36 1.20 -18.96
N GLY A 52 2.28 -0.12 -18.80
CA GLY A 52 1.16 -0.79 -18.14
C GLY A 52 1.16 -0.65 -16.62
N ASN A 53 2.31 -0.88 -15.98
CA ASN A 53 2.42 -0.95 -14.53
C ASN A 53 2.82 0.38 -13.88
N GLY A 54 3.17 1.39 -14.67
CA GLY A 54 3.78 2.62 -14.18
C GLY A 54 5.26 2.46 -13.82
N ARG A 55 5.87 3.54 -13.33
CA ARG A 55 7.21 3.52 -12.72
C ARG A 55 7.07 3.58 -11.21
N ASN A 56 7.81 2.73 -10.50
CA ASN A 56 8.01 2.91 -9.05
C ASN A 56 8.76 4.22 -8.82
N ALA A 57 8.28 5.05 -7.90
CA ALA A 57 8.98 6.26 -7.51
C ALA A 57 10.30 5.89 -6.83
N HIS A 58 11.43 6.38 -7.36
CA HIS A 58 12.66 6.44 -6.57
C HIS A 58 12.54 7.60 -5.56
N LYS A 59 13.19 7.44 -4.39
CA LYS A 59 13.26 8.48 -3.33
C LYS A 59 13.46 9.87 -3.94
N GLY A 60 12.51 10.78 -3.69
CA GLY A 60 12.67 12.22 -3.96
C GLY A 60 12.10 12.77 -5.27
N ARG A 61 11.38 12.02 -6.11
CA ARG A 61 10.66 12.61 -7.28
C ARG A 61 9.19 12.20 -7.35
N SER A 62 8.29 13.19 -7.26
CA SER A 62 6.82 13.05 -7.31
C SER A 62 6.23 12.86 -8.73
N ARG A 63 6.94 12.20 -9.65
CA ARG A 63 6.40 11.92 -11.00
C ARG A 63 6.15 10.43 -11.20
N SER A 64 5.12 9.94 -10.53
CA SER A 64 4.56 8.61 -10.74
C SER A 64 3.51 8.69 -11.85
N ALA A 65 3.69 7.97 -12.96
CA ALA A 65 2.58 7.70 -13.87
C ALA A 65 1.70 6.60 -13.23
N PRO A 66 0.41 6.86 -12.97
CA PRO A 66 -0.44 5.89 -12.27
C PRO A 66 -0.63 4.62 -13.11
N PRO A 67 -0.72 3.43 -12.49
CA PRO A 67 -1.03 2.20 -13.18
C PRO A 67 -2.44 2.27 -13.77
N VAL A 68 -2.62 1.65 -14.94
CA VAL A 68 -3.94 1.50 -15.56
C VAL A 68 -4.76 0.55 -14.67
N ARG A 69 -5.76 1.08 -13.97
CA ARG A 69 -6.75 0.24 -13.30
C ARG A 69 -7.69 -0.28 -14.39
N GLY A 70 -7.96 -1.59 -14.38
CA GLY A 70 -8.97 -2.19 -15.26
C GLY A 70 -10.30 -1.43 -15.14
N ALA A 71 -11.09 -1.44 -16.22
CA ALA A 71 -12.33 -0.69 -16.35
C ALA A 71 -13.13 -0.72 -15.03
N ALA A 72 -13.38 0.46 -14.47
CA ALA A 72 -14.16 0.58 -13.24
C ALA A 72 -15.50 -0.12 -13.46
N SER A 73 -15.88 -1.03 -12.56
CA SER A 73 -17.13 -1.77 -12.72
C SER A 73 -18.33 -0.82 -12.91
N THR A 74 -19.10 -1.04 -13.96
CA THR A 74 -20.24 -0.18 -14.37
C THR A 74 -21.48 -0.38 -13.49
N GLY A 75 -21.44 -1.33 -12.54
CA GLY A 75 -22.56 -1.63 -11.65
C GLY A 75 -22.66 -0.72 -10.41
N PRO A 76 -23.87 -0.58 -9.84
CA PRO A 76 -24.10 0.18 -8.62
C PRO A 76 -23.26 -0.39 -7.46
N SER A 77 -22.26 0.38 -7.03
CA SER A 77 -21.38 0.01 -5.92
C SER A 77 -22.00 0.35 -4.56
N ARG A 78 -21.76 -0.43 -3.51
CA ARG A 78 -22.17 -0.04 -2.14
C ARG A 78 -21.68 1.37 -1.75
N TYR A 79 -20.53 1.79 -2.28
CA TYR A 79 -19.90 3.08 -2.02
C TYR A 79 -19.93 3.98 -3.27
N LEU A 80 -20.09 5.28 -3.05
CA LEU A 80 -19.89 6.32 -4.06
C LEU A 80 -18.46 6.23 -4.61
N ARG A 81 -18.37 6.16 -5.93
CA ARG A 81 -17.11 6.19 -6.66
C ARG A 81 -16.66 7.63 -6.87
N GLU A 82 -15.42 7.76 -7.30
CA GLU A 82 -14.86 9.05 -7.69
C GLU A 82 -15.62 9.66 -8.87
N SER A 83 -16.04 8.84 -9.84
CA SER A 83 -16.91 9.24 -10.96
C SER A 83 -18.24 9.85 -10.50
N ASP A 84 -18.88 9.19 -9.53
CA ASP A 84 -20.17 9.64 -8.97
C ASP A 84 -19.99 10.98 -8.26
N GLY A 85 -18.87 11.14 -7.54
CA GLY A 85 -18.51 12.40 -6.91
C GLY A 85 -18.27 13.54 -7.90
N ILE A 86 -17.71 13.27 -9.08
CA ILE A 86 -17.49 14.30 -10.11
C ILE A 86 -18.83 14.84 -10.61
N HIS A 87 -19.75 13.95 -10.99
CA HIS A 87 -21.08 14.39 -11.41
C HIS A 87 -21.86 15.12 -10.31
N ILE A 88 -21.78 14.66 -9.06
CA ILE A 88 -22.39 15.39 -7.93
C ILE A 88 -21.82 16.81 -7.84
N ALA A 89 -20.51 16.99 -8.05
CA ALA A 89 -19.88 18.30 -8.03
C ALA A 89 -20.34 19.20 -9.19
N ASP A 90 -20.50 18.63 -10.38
CA ASP A 90 -20.96 19.34 -11.58
C ASP A 90 -22.43 19.76 -11.44
N GLY A 91 -23.32 18.84 -11.04
CA GLY A 91 -24.73 19.16 -10.78
C GLY A 91 -24.92 20.21 -9.68
N LEU A 92 -24.09 20.19 -8.63
CA LEU A 92 -24.11 21.25 -7.62
C LEU A 92 -23.64 22.61 -8.17
N ARG A 93 -22.69 22.62 -9.11
CA ARG A 93 -22.21 23.85 -9.75
C ARG A 93 -23.28 24.45 -10.67
N GLU A 94 -24.06 23.59 -11.31
CA GLU A 94 -25.24 23.96 -12.12
C GLU A 94 -26.47 24.34 -11.27
N LYS A 95 -26.33 24.34 -9.93
CA LYS A 95 -27.42 24.62 -8.97
C LYS A 95 -28.59 23.63 -9.06
N ALA A 96 -28.34 22.42 -9.58
CA ALA A 96 -29.33 21.35 -9.58
C ALA A 96 -29.67 20.91 -8.15
N SER A 97 -30.92 20.54 -7.93
CA SER A 97 -31.35 20.02 -6.62
C SER A 97 -30.85 18.58 -6.41
N LEU A 98 -30.79 18.13 -5.15
CA LEU A 98 -30.24 16.80 -4.82
C LEU A 98 -31.09 15.62 -5.35
N ARG A 99 -32.38 15.84 -5.65
CA ARG A 99 -33.30 14.82 -6.15
C ARG A 99 -32.98 14.35 -7.57
N PRO A 100 -32.86 15.24 -8.59
CA PRO A 100 -32.48 14.85 -9.95
C PRO A 100 -31.09 14.22 -9.99
N ILE A 101 -30.11 14.80 -9.27
CA ILE A 101 -28.77 14.20 -9.15
C ILE A 101 -28.87 12.76 -8.63
N ALA A 102 -29.71 12.51 -7.61
CA ALA A 102 -29.86 11.17 -7.04
C ALA A 102 -30.60 10.17 -7.95
N ALA A 103 -31.57 10.64 -8.72
CA ALA A 103 -32.29 9.83 -9.69
C ALA A 103 -31.34 9.28 -10.77
N GLU A 104 -30.41 10.10 -11.25
CA GLU A 104 -29.41 9.72 -12.26
C GLU A 104 -28.49 8.57 -11.79
N PHE A 105 -28.14 8.52 -10.50
CA PHE A 105 -27.33 7.44 -9.92
C PHE A 105 -28.13 6.22 -9.44
N GLY A 106 -29.46 6.25 -9.51
CA GLY A 106 -30.30 5.26 -8.86
C GLY A 106 -30.07 5.20 -7.35
N ARG A 107 -29.90 6.36 -6.70
CA ARG A 107 -29.64 6.48 -5.25
C ARG A 107 -30.72 7.29 -4.56
N SER A 108 -30.79 7.16 -3.24
CA SER A 108 -31.67 8.02 -2.45
C SER A 108 -31.07 9.43 -2.36
N PRO A 109 -31.91 10.49 -2.46
CA PRO A 109 -31.47 11.88 -2.24
C PRO A 109 -30.78 12.06 -0.88
N SER A 110 -31.21 11.31 0.13
CA SER A 110 -30.60 11.29 1.46
C SER A 110 -29.16 10.77 1.46
N ALA A 111 -28.82 9.81 0.60
CA ALA A 111 -27.45 9.31 0.49
C ALA A 111 -26.50 10.38 -0.08
N ILE A 112 -26.92 11.05 -1.15
CA ILE A 112 -26.17 12.16 -1.76
C ILE A 112 -26.08 13.35 -0.80
N GLY A 113 -27.18 13.72 -0.15
CA GLY A 113 -27.19 14.79 0.84
C GLY A 113 -26.24 14.52 2.03
N ARG A 114 -26.16 13.28 2.51
CA ARG A 114 -25.20 12.90 3.58
C ARG A 114 -23.75 12.98 3.11
N GLU A 115 -23.46 12.57 1.88
CA GLU A 115 -22.12 12.67 1.29
C GLU A 115 -21.68 14.13 1.18
N VAL A 116 -22.53 14.94 0.54
CA VAL A 116 -22.28 16.34 0.27
C VAL A 116 -22.11 17.14 1.57
N ARG A 117 -22.98 16.91 2.56
CA ARG A 117 -22.86 17.56 3.89
C ARG A 117 -21.59 17.17 4.63
N ARG A 118 -21.17 15.90 4.55
CA ARG A 118 -19.99 15.40 5.25
C ARG A 118 -18.68 15.91 4.66
N ASN A 119 -18.65 16.13 3.35
CA ASN A 119 -17.42 16.38 2.61
C ASN A 119 -17.36 17.75 1.90
N GLY A 120 -18.47 18.50 1.86
CA GLY A 120 -18.53 19.89 1.42
C GLY A 120 -17.91 20.83 2.44
N LYS A 121 -17.21 21.86 1.96
CA LYS A 121 -16.58 22.87 2.80
C LYS A 121 -16.72 24.27 2.19
N LEU A 122 -16.79 25.27 3.07
CA LEU A 122 -16.47 26.64 2.72
C LEU A 122 -14.96 26.75 2.56
N TYR A 123 -14.50 27.31 1.43
CA TYR A 123 -13.07 27.55 1.21
C TYR A 123 -12.76 29.03 1.45
N GLU A 124 -11.73 29.31 2.25
CA GLU A 124 -11.31 30.66 2.65
C GLU A 124 -10.94 31.53 1.44
N ALA A 125 -10.34 30.93 0.41
CA ALA A 125 -10.11 31.58 -0.87
C ALA A 125 -11.43 31.66 -1.66
N GLY A 126 -12.16 32.75 -1.47
CA GLY A 126 -13.34 33.11 -2.26
C GLY A 126 -14.71 32.83 -1.61
N GLY A 127 -14.74 32.34 -0.36
CA GLY A 127 -15.98 32.23 0.43
C GLY A 127 -17.08 31.34 -0.19
N ALA A 128 -16.78 30.60 -1.25
CA ALA A 128 -17.74 29.75 -1.93
C ALA A 128 -17.76 28.36 -1.29
N TRP A 129 -18.96 27.89 -0.95
CA TRP A 129 -19.15 26.52 -0.52
C TRP A 129 -18.96 25.59 -1.73
N ALA A 130 -18.11 24.56 -1.59
CA ALA A 130 -17.81 23.64 -2.68
C ALA A 130 -17.68 22.19 -2.20
N TYR A 131 -18.18 21.27 -3.03
CA TYR A 131 -17.94 19.84 -2.92
C TYR A 131 -16.79 19.44 -3.86
N ARG A 132 -15.67 18.95 -3.30
CA ARG A 132 -14.50 18.50 -4.08
C ARG A 132 -14.38 16.97 -4.03
N PRO A 133 -14.63 16.23 -5.12
CA PRO A 133 -14.74 14.77 -5.10
C PRO A 133 -13.43 14.06 -4.78
N HIS A 134 -12.31 14.49 -5.34
CA HIS A 134 -10.99 13.92 -5.02
C HIS A 134 -10.63 14.08 -3.54
N ALA A 135 -10.94 15.24 -2.95
CA ALA A 135 -10.71 15.49 -1.52
C ALA A 135 -11.67 14.67 -0.65
N ALA A 136 -12.93 14.54 -1.05
CA ALA A 136 -13.90 13.67 -0.38
C ALA A 136 -13.42 12.21 -0.36
N ARG A 137 -12.90 11.73 -1.50
CA ARG A 137 -12.32 10.39 -1.63
C ARG A 137 -11.09 10.21 -0.74
N GLY A 138 -10.14 11.15 -0.78
CA GLY A 138 -8.97 11.12 0.08
C GLY A 138 -9.32 11.07 1.58
N ARG A 139 -10.36 11.80 2.01
CA ARG A 139 -10.87 11.73 3.39
C ARG A 139 -11.53 10.39 3.70
N ALA A 140 -12.30 9.84 2.76
CA ALA A 140 -12.92 8.53 2.93
C ALA A 140 -11.85 7.42 3.06
N ASP A 141 -10.84 7.45 2.18
CA ASP A 141 -9.71 6.54 2.21
C ASP A 141 -8.86 6.76 3.47
N GLY A 142 -8.71 7.98 3.97
CA GLY A 142 -8.04 8.28 5.25
C GLY A 142 -8.80 7.83 6.49
N ARG A 143 -10.14 7.72 6.43
CA ARG A 143 -10.98 7.14 7.48
C ARG A 143 -11.06 5.61 7.40
N ARG A 144 -10.63 5.01 6.28
CA ARG A 144 -10.73 3.58 6.03
C ARG A 144 -9.85 2.73 6.95
N PRO A 145 -8.61 3.13 7.30
CA PRO A 145 -7.82 2.41 8.28
C PRO A 145 -8.58 2.36 9.60
N ARG A 146 -8.86 1.13 10.05
CA ARG A 146 -9.27 0.86 11.42
C ARG A 146 -8.19 0.00 12.09
N PRO A 147 -6.99 0.56 12.30
CA PRO A 147 -5.91 -0.19 12.91
C PRO A 147 -6.35 -0.58 14.32
N LYS A 148 -6.53 -1.88 14.56
CA LYS A 148 -6.59 -2.38 15.93
C LYS A 148 -5.16 -2.45 16.43
N GLN A 149 -4.89 -1.91 17.62
CA GLN A 149 -3.62 -2.18 18.29
C GLN A 149 -3.45 -3.70 18.40
N GLY A 150 -2.42 -4.24 17.75
CA GLY A 150 -2.10 -5.66 17.79
C GLY A 150 -1.67 -6.09 19.20
N LYS A 151 -1.57 -7.39 19.43
CA LYS A 151 -1.26 -7.99 20.74
C LYS A 151 0.01 -7.42 21.39
N ILE A 152 1.08 -7.31 20.61
CA ILE A 152 2.36 -6.70 21.01
C ILE A 152 2.21 -5.21 21.33
N GLY A 153 1.33 -4.49 20.64
CA GLY A 153 1.06 -3.07 20.93
C GLY A 153 0.32 -2.88 22.26
N ARG A 154 -0.56 -3.81 22.62
CA ARG A 154 -1.40 -3.75 23.82
C ARG A 154 -0.70 -4.25 25.08
N ASN A 155 0.12 -5.29 24.99
CA ASN A 155 0.82 -5.87 26.13
C ASN A 155 2.26 -5.29 26.22
N PRO A 156 2.55 -4.42 27.21
CA PRO A 156 3.86 -3.79 27.35
C PRO A 156 4.97 -4.80 27.68
N GLU A 157 4.68 -5.82 28.48
CA GLU A 157 5.65 -6.85 28.87
C GLU A 157 6.07 -7.69 27.66
N LEU A 158 5.09 -8.14 26.87
CA LEU A 158 5.34 -8.83 25.61
C LEU A 158 6.14 -7.97 24.62
N ARG A 159 5.86 -6.66 24.57
CA ARG A 159 6.59 -5.72 23.70
C ARG A 159 8.05 -5.61 24.09
N GLU A 160 8.32 -5.45 25.37
CA GLU A 160 9.67 -5.33 25.90
C GLU A 160 10.46 -6.62 25.69
N PHE A 161 9.84 -7.78 25.95
CA PHE A 161 10.46 -9.07 25.67
C PHE A 161 10.86 -9.23 24.21
N VAL A 162 9.92 -8.94 23.28
CA VAL A 162 10.19 -9.03 21.85
C VAL A 162 11.30 -8.06 21.43
N GLN A 163 11.30 -6.83 21.98
CA GLN A 163 12.32 -5.83 21.67
C GLN A 163 13.72 -6.27 22.13
N ASP A 164 13.88 -6.66 23.39
CA ASP A 164 15.17 -7.09 23.95
C ASP A 164 15.78 -8.28 23.17
N HIS A 165 14.94 -9.24 22.75
CA HIS A 165 15.44 -10.39 22.00
C HIS A 165 15.76 -10.06 20.54
N LEU A 166 15.03 -9.13 19.91
CA LEU A 166 15.40 -8.63 18.58
C LEU A 166 16.72 -7.84 18.61
N GLU A 167 16.97 -7.05 19.65
CA GLU A 167 18.24 -6.33 19.85
C GLU A 167 19.41 -7.32 19.95
N ARG A 168 19.18 -8.46 20.63
CA ARG A 168 20.11 -9.60 20.72
C ARG A 168 20.22 -10.46 19.46
N ARG A 169 19.63 -10.03 18.33
CA ARG A 169 19.68 -10.72 17.03
C ARG A 169 18.94 -12.06 16.98
N TRP A 170 17.92 -12.26 17.82
CA TRP A 170 17.11 -13.46 17.74
C TRP A 170 16.16 -13.39 16.53
N SER A 171 15.94 -14.54 15.89
CA SER A 171 14.91 -14.67 14.85
C SER A 171 13.50 -14.61 15.49
N PRO A 172 12.50 -14.06 14.78
CA PRO A 172 11.10 -14.09 15.22
C PRO A 172 10.59 -15.48 15.60
N GLU A 173 11.05 -16.53 14.93
CA GLU A 173 10.74 -17.93 15.23
C GLU A 173 11.30 -18.36 16.60
N GLN A 174 12.55 -17.99 16.90
CA GLN A 174 13.16 -18.25 18.21
C GLN A 174 12.43 -17.52 19.33
N ILE A 175 12.08 -16.25 19.10
CA ILE A 175 11.34 -15.44 20.08
C ILE A 175 9.96 -16.06 20.36
N SER A 176 9.23 -16.43 19.30
CA SER A 176 7.92 -17.11 19.41
C SER A 176 8.02 -18.41 20.21
N ARG A 177 9.08 -19.21 19.97
CA ARG A 177 9.31 -20.47 20.69
C ARG A 177 9.60 -20.24 22.17
N VAL A 178 10.49 -19.31 22.50
CA VAL A 178 10.85 -19.05 23.91
C VAL A 178 9.71 -18.42 24.68
N LEU A 179 8.88 -17.58 24.06
CA LEU A 179 7.67 -17.07 24.70
C LEU A 179 6.74 -18.20 25.17
N ARG A 180 6.57 -19.26 24.35
CA ARG A 180 5.77 -20.43 24.75
C ARG A 180 6.40 -21.24 25.88
N LEU A 181 7.74 -21.35 25.90
CA LEU A 181 8.45 -22.12 26.92
C LEU A 181 8.52 -21.38 28.26
N ARG A 182 8.68 -20.05 28.24
CA ARG A 182 8.84 -19.23 29.44
C ARG A 182 7.50 -18.88 30.09
N PHE A 183 6.42 -18.83 29.32
CA PHE A 183 5.10 -18.46 29.82
C PHE A 183 4.07 -19.55 29.47
N PRO A 184 4.24 -20.82 29.88
CA PRO A 184 3.38 -21.92 29.43
C PRO A 184 1.89 -21.66 29.71
N ASP A 185 1.58 -21.07 30.86
CA ASP A 185 0.21 -20.76 31.31
C ASP A 185 -0.25 -19.34 30.95
N GLY A 186 0.59 -18.59 30.22
CA GLY A 186 0.36 -17.19 29.87
C GLY A 186 0.05 -17.00 28.38
N PRO A 187 -1.18 -17.33 27.91
CA PRO A 187 -1.53 -17.23 26.50
C PRO A 187 -1.39 -15.79 25.96
N GLU A 188 -1.53 -14.77 26.79
CA GLU A 188 -1.30 -13.35 26.48
C GLU A 188 0.14 -13.01 26.09
N MET A 189 1.10 -13.85 26.48
CA MET A 189 2.51 -13.74 26.09
C MET A 189 2.84 -14.51 24.80
N HIS A 190 1.93 -15.38 24.33
CA HIS A 190 2.18 -16.18 23.14
C HIS A 190 1.87 -15.42 21.86
N VAL A 191 2.85 -15.35 20.95
CA VAL A 191 2.67 -14.84 19.59
C VAL A 191 3.30 -15.78 18.56
N VAL A 192 2.74 -15.77 17.35
CA VAL A 192 3.36 -16.41 16.18
C VAL A 192 4.40 -15.45 15.61
N HIS A 193 5.47 -15.97 15.01
CA HIS A 193 6.53 -15.18 14.36
C HIS A 193 5.98 -14.18 13.33
N GLY A 194 4.91 -14.52 12.59
CA GLY A 194 4.17 -13.60 11.72
C GLY A 194 3.68 -12.32 12.42
N THR A 195 3.26 -12.43 13.69
CA THR A 195 2.82 -11.29 14.49
C THR A 195 3.99 -10.37 14.85
N ILE A 196 5.17 -10.94 15.08
CA ILE A 196 6.41 -10.18 15.34
C ILE A 196 6.82 -9.43 14.07
N TYR A 197 6.73 -10.07 12.90
CA TYR A 197 6.97 -9.41 11.60
C TYR A 197 6.00 -8.27 11.32
N GLN A 198 4.73 -8.41 11.70
CA GLN A 198 3.68 -7.41 11.48
C GLN A 198 3.60 -6.36 12.59
N ALA A 199 4.36 -6.51 13.67
CA ALA A 199 4.33 -5.58 14.78
C ALA A 199 4.77 -4.20 14.31
N PRO A 200 3.96 -3.13 14.50
CA PRO A 200 4.43 -1.78 14.25
C PRO A 200 5.55 -1.47 15.24
N THR A 201 6.79 -1.60 14.78
CA THR A 201 8.03 -1.28 15.49
C THR A 201 8.18 0.24 15.61
N SER A 202 7.27 0.93 16.31
CA SER A 202 7.36 2.39 16.41
C SER A 202 6.99 2.92 17.80
N ARG A 203 8.03 3.08 18.64
CA ARG A 203 8.29 4.29 19.42
C ARG A 203 9.74 4.40 19.94
N VAL A 204 10.58 3.37 19.76
CA VAL A 204 12.00 3.33 20.23
C VAL A 204 13.02 3.39 19.07
N TRP A 205 12.58 3.56 17.82
CA TRP A 205 13.48 3.53 16.65
C TRP A 205 13.88 4.93 16.12
N ASP A 206 13.51 6.00 16.85
CA ASP A 206 13.85 7.41 16.53
C ASP A 206 15.13 7.91 17.25
N THR A 207 15.95 7.02 17.81
CA THR A 207 17.32 7.35 18.25
C THR A 207 18.27 7.20 17.06
N PRO A 208 19.33 8.02 16.89
CA PRO A 208 20.23 7.98 15.71
C PRO A 208 21.05 6.68 15.53
N ALA A 209 20.70 5.59 16.22
CA ALA A 209 21.15 4.24 15.91
C ALA A 209 20.20 3.58 14.87
N GLY A 210 19.95 4.28 13.76
CA GLY A 210 19.19 3.78 12.61
C GLY A 210 19.93 2.69 11.83
N ARG A 211 20.19 1.53 12.45
CA ARG A 211 20.93 0.42 11.83
C ARG A 211 20.34 -0.97 12.06
N LEU A 212 19.04 -1.07 12.35
CA LEU A 212 18.40 -2.36 12.60
C LEU A 212 17.48 -2.83 11.44
N ALA A 213 17.16 -1.97 10.47
CA ALA A 213 16.64 -2.41 9.17
C ALA A 213 17.65 -3.30 8.39
N GLN A 214 18.92 -3.31 8.83
CA GLN A 214 19.99 -4.19 8.32
C GLN A 214 20.03 -5.55 9.04
N LEU A 215 19.16 -5.82 10.01
CA LEU A 215 19.17 -7.08 10.78
C LEU A 215 18.11 -8.07 10.37
N LEU A 216 17.28 -7.68 9.43
CA LEU A 216 16.57 -8.65 8.62
C LEU A 216 17.41 -8.93 7.37
N ASP A 217 18.76 -8.89 7.50
CA ASP A 217 19.66 -9.40 6.47
C ASP A 217 19.48 -10.91 6.34
N ARG A 218 19.64 -11.38 5.10
CA ARG A 218 19.30 -12.72 4.60
C ARG A 218 19.91 -13.88 5.40
N ARG A 219 20.91 -13.61 6.23
CA ARG A 219 21.59 -14.55 7.14
C ARG A 219 20.76 -14.95 8.36
N LEU A 220 19.83 -14.12 8.83
CA LEU A 220 18.97 -14.42 9.98
C LEU A 220 17.71 -15.21 9.61
N ILE A 221 17.40 -15.36 8.32
CA ILE A 221 16.28 -16.16 7.80
C ILE A 221 16.59 -17.67 7.88
N THR A 222 17.87 -18.06 7.94
CA THR A 222 18.30 -19.47 7.91
C THR A 222 19.08 -19.92 9.15
N ALA A 223 19.30 -19.02 10.12
CA ALA A 223 20.11 -19.33 11.29
C ALA A 223 19.32 -20.13 12.34
N THR A 224 19.43 -21.46 12.28
CA THR A 224 18.99 -22.38 13.35
C THR A 224 19.87 -22.33 14.61
N ARG A 225 20.97 -21.57 14.61
CA ARG A 225 21.88 -21.42 15.75
C ARG A 225 22.13 -19.94 16.10
N PRO A 226 22.15 -19.58 17.40
CA PRO A 226 22.51 -18.24 17.84
C PRO A 226 23.98 -17.93 17.50
N PRO A 227 24.35 -16.66 17.27
CA PRO A 227 25.71 -16.27 16.96
C PRO A 227 26.69 -16.66 18.09
N PRO A 228 27.93 -17.09 17.76
CA PRO A 228 28.92 -17.43 18.76
C PRO A 228 29.29 -16.17 19.57
N GLY A 229 29.20 -16.27 20.89
CA GLY A 229 29.23 -15.14 21.84
C GLY A 229 27.99 -15.07 22.74
N CYS A 230 26.91 -15.77 22.39
CA CYS A 230 25.72 -15.96 23.25
C CYS A 230 25.89 -17.15 24.24
N ALA A 231 27.13 -17.53 24.54
CA ALA A 231 27.44 -18.70 25.35
C ALA A 231 27.01 -18.47 26.81
N SER A 232 26.08 -19.32 27.26
CA SER A 232 25.87 -19.76 28.63
C SER A 232 25.78 -18.66 29.70
N ARG A 233 24.60 -18.07 29.84
CA ARG A 233 24.00 -18.06 31.18
C ARG A 233 22.95 -19.16 31.21
N ARG A 234 23.38 -20.25 31.86
CA ARG A 234 22.54 -21.29 32.42
C ARG A 234 21.25 -20.67 32.97
N TRP A 235 20.15 -21.31 32.62
CA TRP A 235 18.77 -20.98 32.95
C TRP A 235 18.56 -20.84 34.47
N GLU A 236 18.73 -19.65 35.02
CA GLU A 236 18.21 -19.33 36.34
C GLU A 236 16.80 -18.76 36.17
N VAL A 237 15.85 -19.67 36.33
CA VAL A 237 14.48 -19.32 36.69
C VAL A 237 14.55 -18.95 38.17
N SER A 238 14.57 -17.65 38.50
CA SER A 238 14.24 -17.24 39.86
C SER A 238 12.75 -17.56 40.08
N PRO A 239 12.37 -18.38 41.08
CA PRO A 239 10.97 -18.58 41.39
C PRO A 239 10.33 -17.26 41.87
N PRO A 240 9.02 -17.05 41.66
CA PRO A 240 8.33 -15.88 42.17
C PRO A 240 8.39 -15.90 43.70
N THR A 241 8.92 -14.84 44.29
CA THR A 241 8.83 -14.57 45.73
C THR A 241 7.35 -14.46 46.09
N THR A 242 6.92 -15.27 47.07
CA THR A 242 5.61 -15.16 47.71
C THR A 242 5.54 -13.89 48.56
#